data_AF-A0A956IFD1-F1
#
_entry.id   AF-A0A956IFD1-F1
#
_cell.length_a   1.000
_cell.length_b   1.000
_cell.length_c   1.000
_cell.angle_alpha   90.00
_cell.angle_beta   90.00
_cell.angle_gamma   90.00
#
_symmetry.space_group_name_H-M   'P 1'
#
loop_
_entity.id
_entity.type
_entity.pdbx_description
1 polymer ?
#
loop_
_entity_poly.entity_id
_entity_poly.type
_entity_poly.pdbx_seq_one_letter_code
_entity_poly.pdbx_strand_id
1 'polypeptide(L)'
;MSHRLPALSAALLLLAAACSVETTPEDDDVTAIQDALELDDGGMTMDAEAPAFGDEEQFTAIDDFAEVADATPVEVAAGLDRYRVVLIWGSLARGETPASPTDWSGDLSLDQGAMRVTRTLVFDSQDGLLPREDAQTVSFVSHTLPHVDGLALDLVAPPGASLSFTTAPLTATIRLADLAAAGR
;
A
#
# COMPACT_ATOMS: atom_id res chain seq x y z
N MET A 1 -63.97 -7.59 20.35
CA MET A 1 -64.42 -6.30 19.80
C MET A 1 -64.68 -5.38 20.98
N SER A 2 -63.70 -4.54 21.33
CA SER A 2 -63.87 -3.49 22.35
C SER A 2 -63.22 -2.22 21.82
N HIS A 3 -63.97 -1.12 21.93
CA HIS A 3 -63.85 0.10 21.16
C HIS A 3 -62.73 1.04 21.62
N ARG A 4 -62.35 1.92 20.68
CA ARG A 4 -61.25 2.90 20.66
C ARG A 4 -61.55 4.20 21.44
N LEU A 5 -60.49 4.77 22.07
CA LEU A 5 -60.03 6.19 22.18
C LEU A 5 -61.05 7.29 22.63
N PRO A 6 -60.68 8.58 22.94
CA PRO A 6 -59.39 9.29 22.89
C PRO A 6 -59.11 10.26 24.09
N ALA A 7 -57.89 10.82 24.17
CA ALA A 7 -57.56 12.18 24.70
C ALA A 7 -56.03 12.32 24.71
N LEU A 8 -55.38 13.46 24.50
CA LEU A 8 -55.66 14.77 23.92
C LEU A 8 -54.26 15.42 23.81
N SER A 9 -54.00 16.16 22.74
CA SER A 9 -52.75 16.86 22.41
C SER A 9 -52.22 17.83 23.47
N ALA A 10 -50.90 18.03 23.54
CA ALA A 10 -50.27 19.31 23.91
C ALA A 10 -48.82 19.46 23.40
N ALA A 11 -48.61 20.49 22.56
CA ALA A 11 -47.46 21.40 22.31
C ALA A 11 -46.00 20.86 22.42
N LEU A 12 -45.09 20.95 21.43
CA LEU A 12 -44.63 22.00 20.49
C LEU A 12 -43.82 23.17 21.11
N LEU A 13 -42.63 23.39 20.52
CA LEU A 13 -41.62 24.49 20.57
C LEU A 13 -40.48 24.37 21.60
N LEU A 14 -39.25 24.01 21.19
CA LEU A 14 -38.19 24.81 20.51
C LEU A 14 -37.63 25.96 21.37
N LEU A 15 -36.42 25.78 21.91
CA LEU A 15 -35.43 26.85 21.96
C LEU A 15 -34.04 26.28 21.62
N ALA A 16 -33.55 26.70 20.45
CA ALA A 16 -32.18 26.51 20.00
C ALA A 16 -31.27 27.40 20.86
N ALA A 17 -30.33 26.79 21.58
CA ALA A 17 -29.14 27.47 22.07
C ALA A 17 -28.06 27.34 20.99
N ALA A 18 -28.19 28.12 19.92
CA ALA A 18 -27.20 28.24 18.87
C ALA A 18 -26.59 29.65 18.91
N CYS A 19 -25.26 29.68 18.99
CA CYS A 19 -24.35 30.77 18.63
C CYS A 19 -24.48 32.10 19.41
N SER A 20 -23.61 32.28 20.39
CA SER A 20 -22.94 33.57 20.66
C SER A 20 -21.67 33.32 21.48
N VAL A 21 -20.65 32.73 20.85
CA VAL A 21 -19.27 33.09 21.19
C VAL A 21 -18.89 34.12 20.15
N GLU A 22 -18.97 35.37 20.56
CA GLU A 22 -18.41 36.51 19.84
C GLU A 22 -16.91 36.49 20.13
N THR A 23 -16.15 35.71 19.37
CA THR A 23 -14.70 35.92 19.27
C THR A 23 -14.54 37.16 18.40
N THR A 24 -14.60 38.33 19.04
CA THR A 24 -13.93 39.51 18.49
C THR A 24 -12.45 39.12 18.43
N PRO A 25 -11.83 39.00 17.25
CA PRO A 25 -10.38 38.88 17.21
C PRO A 25 -9.84 40.12 17.91
N GLU A 26 -8.99 39.92 18.91
CA GLU A 26 -8.29 41.04 19.54
C GLU A 26 -7.58 41.80 18.41
N ASP A 27 -7.78 43.11 18.29
CA ASP A 27 -7.22 43.95 17.21
C ASP A 27 -5.68 43.83 17.10
N ASP A 28 -5.03 43.32 18.14
CA ASP A 28 -3.61 42.99 18.17
C ASP A 28 -3.24 41.92 17.11
N ASP A 29 -4.12 40.95 16.82
CA ASP A 29 -3.86 39.89 15.82
C ASP A 29 -3.93 40.43 14.38
N VAL A 30 -4.84 41.36 14.10
CA VAL A 30 -4.99 41.95 12.75
C VAL A 30 -3.78 42.81 12.43
N THR A 31 -3.32 43.60 13.40
CA THR A 31 -2.15 44.48 13.24
C THR A 31 -0.87 43.65 13.06
N ALA A 32 -0.69 42.57 13.84
CA ALA A 32 0.45 41.67 13.70
C ALA A 32 0.47 40.92 12.36
N ILE A 33 -0.70 40.49 11.84
CA ILE A 33 -0.81 39.87 10.52
C ILE A 33 -0.51 40.88 9.40
N GLN A 34 -0.99 42.12 9.53
CA GLN A 34 -0.70 43.18 8.56
C GLN A 34 0.78 43.52 8.54
N ASP A 35 1.39 43.72 9.70
CA ASP A 35 2.83 43.97 9.83
C ASP A 35 3.63 42.81 9.23
N ALA A 36 3.23 41.56 9.46
CA ALA A 36 3.86 40.36 8.90
C ALA A 36 3.79 40.29 7.37
N LEU A 37 2.66 40.70 6.77
CA LEU A 37 2.47 40.74 5.31
C LEU A 37 3.25 41.89 4.65
N GLU A 38 3.62 42.92 5.41
CA GLU A 38 4.42 44.06 4.94
C GLU A 38 5.94 43.83 5.05
N LEU A 39 6.41 42.70 5.62
CA LEU A 39 7.81 42.29 5.49
C LEU A 39 8.14 41.93 4.03
N ASP A 40 9.37 42.22 3.61
CA ASP A 40 9.87 42.00 2.24
C ASP A 40 9.79 40.52 1.79
N ASP A 41 9.71 39.60 2.75
CA ASP A 41 9.57 38.15 2.55
C ASP A 41 8.17 37.61 2.92
N GLY A 42 7.20 38.50 3.20
CA GLY A 42 5.83 38.13 3.58
C GLY A 42 5.73 37.40 4.93
N GLY A 43 6.70 37.63 5.83
CA GLY A 43 6.74 36.99 7.15
C GLY A 43 7.25 35.54 7.12
N MET A 44 7.83 35.12 5.99
CA MET A 44 8.44 33.81 5.82
C MET A 44 9.96 33.96 5.76
N THR A 45 10.68 33.32 6.67
CA THR A 45 12.15 33.38 6.66
C THR A 45 12.70 32.62 5.46
N MET A 46 13.70 33.20 4.78
CA MET A 46 14.50 32.51 3.74
C MET A 46 15.59 31.60 4.34
N ASP A 47 15.52 31.32 5.64
CA ASP A 47 16.41 30.38 6.29
C ASP A 47 16.24 29.00 5.66
N ALA A 48 17.36 28.28 5.54
CA ALA A 48 17.35 26.93 5.01
C ALA A 48 16.56 26.03 5.97
N GLU A 49 15.36 25.64 5.55
CA GLU A 49 14.61 24.57 6.19
C GLU A 49 15.51 23.33 6.27
N ALA A 50 15.44 22.60 7.39
CA ALA A 50 16.11 21.31 7.48
C ALA A 50 15.62 20.42 6.32
N PRO A 51 16.46 19.54 5.75
CA PRO A 51 16.08 18.67 4.64
C PRO A 51 15.13 17.54 5.09
N ALA A 52 13.99 17.89 5.67
CA ALA A 52 12.93 17.00 6.11
C ALA A 52 11.64 17.44 5.40
N PHE A 53 11.43 16.91 4.19
CA PHE A 53 10.15 17.05 3.52
C PHE A 53 9.15 16.08 4.14
N GLY A 54 8.29 16.58 5.03
CA GLY A 54 7.21 15.82 5.65
C GLY A 54 7.52 15.32 7.06
N ASP A 55 6.53 14.64 7.63
CA ASP A 55 6.58 14.12 9.00
C ASP A 55 7.41 12.82 9.05
N GLU A 56 8.44 12.77 9.91
CA GLU A 56 9.30 11.59 10.05
C GLU A 56 8.50 10.33 10.40
N GLU A 57 7.39 10.49 11.13
CA GLU A 57 6.50 9.38 11.48
C GLU A 57 5.88 8.72 10.24
N GLN A 58 5.63 9.45 9.15
CA GLN A 58 5.06 8.88 7.91
C GLN A 58 6.06 8.03 7.13
N PHE A 59 7.38 8.18 7.37
CA PHE A 59 8.40 7.39 6.69
C PHE A 59 8.60 5.98 7.28
N THR A 60 8.18 5.74 8.53
CA THR A 60 8.33 4.43 9.18
C THR A 60 7.48 3.31 8.56
N ALA A 61 6.40 3.66 7.83
CA ALA A 61 5.54 2.68 7.18
C ALA A 61 6.16 1.98 5.95
N ILE A 62 7.33 2.44 5.49
CA ILE A 62 8.03 1.84 4.33
C ILE A 62 8.94 0.67 4.75
N ASP A 63 9.14 0.43 6.04
CA ASP A 63 10.07 -0.60 6.54
C ASP A 63 9.49 -2.02 6.68
N ASP A 64 8.23 -2.27 6.26
CA ASP A 64 7.60 -3.61 6.31
C ASP A 64 8.09 -4.58 5.21
N PHE A 65 9.37 -4.45 4.83
CA PHE A 65 10.05 -5.37 3.93
C PHE A 65 10.93 -6.33 4.74
N ALA A 66 10.57 -7.62 4.73
CA ALA A 66 11.39 -8.63 5.37
C ALA A 66 12.32 -9.29 4.34
N GLU A 67 13.63 -9.32 4.66
CA GLU A 67 14.57 -10.11 3.88
C GLU A 67 14.30 -11.60 4.03
N VAL A 68 14.32 -12.31 2.91
CA VAL A 68 14.11 -13.76 2.89
C VAL A 68 15.47 -14.44 2.74
N ALA A 69 15.77 -15.35 3.65
CA ALA A 69 16.92 -16.24 3.54
C ALA A 69 16.63 -17.37 2.53
N ASP A 70 16.50 -17.04 1.25
CA ASP A 70 16.37 -18.02 0.17
C ASP A 70 17.78 -18.39 -0.35
N ALA A 71 18.22 -19.60 -0.01
CA ALA A 71 19.53 -20.13 -0.37
C ALA A 71 19.60 -20.65 -1.83
N THR A 72 18.53 -20.53 -2.61
CA THR A 72 18.50 -21.00 -4.00
C THR A 72 19.59 -20.31 -4.82
N PRO A 73 20.55 -21.05 -5.40
CA PRO A 73 21.60 -20.46 -6.20
C PRO A 73 21.01 -19.93 -7.51
N VAL A 74 21.35 -18.69 -7.84
CA VAL A 74 20.92 -18.02 -9.07
C VAL A 74 22.18 -17.48 -9.74
N GLU A 75 22.74 -18.29 -10.63
CA GLU A 75 23.97 -17.98 -11.37
C GLU A 75 23.67 -17.68 -12.84
N VAL A 76 24.25 -16.61 -13.37
CA VAL A 76 24.10 -16.22 -14.77
C VAL A 76 25.11 -16.99 -15.61
N ALA A 77 24.61 -17.84 -16.52
CA ALA A 77 25.40 -18.53 -17.53
C ALA A 77 25.17 -17.90 -18.92
N ALA A 78 26.00 -18.26 -19.90
CA ALA A 78 25.86 -17.78 -21.27
C ALA A 78 24.47 -18.15 -21.84
N GLY A 79 23.76 -17.16 -22.39
CA GLY A 79 22.41 -17.34 -22.93
C GLY A 79 21.27 -17.18 -21.91
N LEU A 80 21.60 -16.88 -20.65
CA LEU A 80 20.63 -16.53 -19.61
C LEU A 80 20.78 -15.05 -19.25
N ASP A 81 19.66 -14.40 -19.03
CA ASP A 81 19.60 -13.03 -18.52
C ASP A 81 19.13 -13.03 -17.06
N ARG A 82 19.47 -11.96 -16.33
CA ARG A 82 18.98 -11.72 -14.98
C ARG A 82 17.85 -10.70 -14.98
N TYR A 83 16.76 -11.03 -14.29
CA TYR A 83 15.61 -10.15 -14.11
C TYR A 83 15.38 -9.90 -12.63
N ARG A 84 15.06 -8.65 -12.28
CA ARG A 84 14.57 -8.27 -10.96
C ARG A 84 13.12 -7.89 -11.10
N VAL A 85 12.25 -8.64 -10.44
CA VAL A 85 10.80 -8.47 -10.58
C VAL A 85 10.22 -8.26 -9.19
N VAL A 86 9.36 -7.25 -9.06
CA VAL A 86 8.53 -7.06 -7.88
C VAL A 86 7.10 -7.35 -8.30
N LEU A 87 6.47 -8.31 -7.63
CA LEU A 87 5.05 -8.60 -7.79
C LEU A 87 4.33 -8.08 -6.56
N ILE A 88 3.26 -7.32 -6.79
CA ILE A 88 2.44 -6.73 -5.75
C ILE A 88 0.99 -7.10 -6.08
N TRP A 89 0.24 -7.53 -5.07
CA TRP A 89 -1.17 -7.88 -5.18
C TRP A 89 -1.95 -7.37 -3.96
N GLY A 90 -3.29 -7.43 -4.03
CA GLY A 90 -4.19 -6.85 -3.03
C GLY A 90 -4.98 -5.65 -3.55
N SER A 91 -5.45 -4.81 -2.64
CA SER A 91 -6.27 -3.64 -3.00
C SER A 91 -5.42 -2.40 -3.23
N LEU A 92 -5.39 -1.91 -4.47
CA LEU A 92 -4.77 -0.61 -4.81
C LEU A 92 -5.78 0.55 -4.75
N ALA A 93 -7.06 0.26 -4.58
CA ALA A 93 -8.11 1.27 -4.57
C ALA A 93 -8.12 2.04 -3.23
N ARG A 94 -7.99 3.36 -3.29
CA ARG A 94 -8.16 4.20 -2.10
C ARG A 94 -9.62 4.21 -1.65
N GLY A 95 -9.87 3.79 -0.42
CA GLY A 95 -11.16 3.96 0.27
C GLY A 95 -12.10 2.76 0.22
N GLU A 96 -11.74 1.69 -0.48
CA GLU A 96 -12.47 0.42 -0.40
C GLU A 96 -11.80 -0.49 0.63
N THR A 97 -12.41 -0.59 1.81
CA THR A 97 -12.00 -1.58 2.81
C THR A 97 -12.83 -2.85 2.59
N PRO A 98 -12.25 -3.93 2.03
CA PRO A 98 -12.98 -5.17 1.87
C PRO A 98 -13.42 -5.68 3.25
N ALA A 99 -14.65 -6.16 3.34
CA ALA A 99 -15.23 -6.62 4.59
C ALA A 99 -14.60 -7.93 5.10
N SER A 100 -13.86 -8.64 4.25
CA SER A 100 -13.16 -9.89 4.55
C SER A 100 -11.80 -9.94 3.83
N PRO A 101 -10.80 -10.63 4.39
CA PRO A 101 -9.52 -10.85 3.70
C PRO A 101 -9.74 -11.55 2.35
N THR A 102 -8.94 -11.18 1.35
CA THR A 102 -8.84 -11.92 0.09
C THR A 102 -7.71 -12.92 0.21
N ASP A 103 -7.99 -14.19 -0.05
CA ASP A 103 -6.98 -15.25 -0.09
C ASP A 103 -6.26 -15.23 -1.44
N TRP A 104 -4.97 -14.95 -1.40
CA TRP A 104 -4.05 -14.93 -2.54
C TRP A 104 -3.06 -16.10 -2.51
N SER A 105 -3.28 -17.09 -1.63
CA SER A 105 -2.41 -18.27 -1.56
C SER A 105 -2.30 -18.94 -2.93
N GLY A 106 -1.09 -19.37 -3.28
CA GLY A 106 -0.82 -19.88 -4.60
C GLY A 106 0.66 -20.01 -4.92
N ASP A 107 0.97 -19.93 -6.22
CA ASP A 107 2.26 -20.31 -6.77
C ASP A 107 2.77 -19.32 -7.81
N LEU A 108 4.08 -19.11 -7.76
CA LEU A 108 4.88 -18.57 -8.85
C LEU A 108 5.62 -19.71 -9.54
N SER A 109 5.51 -19.78 -10.87
CA SER A 109 6.20 -20.79 -11.66
C SER A 109 6.92 -20.17 -12.85
N LEU A 110 8.19 -20.53 -13.02
CA LEU A 110 9.03 -20.13 -14.14
C LEU A 110 9.25 -21.35 -15.05
N ASP A 111 8.85 -21.25 -16.31
CA ASP A 111 8.93 -22.37 -17.25
C ASP A 111 10.38 -22.83 -17.56
N GLN A 112 11.35 -21.91 -17.48
CA GLN A 112 12.78 -22.19 -17.69
C GLN A 112 13.66 -21.29 -16.81
N GLY A 113 14.69 -21.87 -16.20
CA GLY A 113 15.69 -21.15 -15.42
C GLY A 113 15.55 -21.38 -13.92
N ALA A 114 15.82 -20.36 -13.11
CA ALA A 114 15.70 -20.41 -11.66
C ALA A 114 15.20 -19.06 -11.10
N MET A 115 14.46 -19.13 -10.00
CA MET A 115 14.00 -17.99 -9.22
C MET A 115 14.46 -18.08 -7.78
N ARG A 116 14.78 -16.92 -7.21
CA ARG A 116 15.06 -16.72 -5.80
C ARG A 116 14.20 -15.59 -5.26
N VAL A 117 13.55 -15.83 -4.14
CA VAL A 117 12.85 -14.78 -3.39
C VAL A 117 13.88 -14.00 -2.58
N THR A 118 13.90 -12.68 -2.76
CA THR A 118 14.82 -11.79 -2.03
C THR A 118 14.16 -11.13 -0.85
N ARG A 119 12.88 -10.74 -0.98
CA ARG A 119 12.09 -10.09 0.07
C ARG A 119 10.61 -10.47 -0.02
N THR A 120 9.96 -10.55 1.12
CA THR A 120 8.49 -10.43 1.23
C THR A 120 8.13 -8.98 1.49
N LEU A 121 6.99 -8.55 0.95
CA LEU A 121 6.47 -7.20 1.11
C LEU A 121 5.18 -7.31 1.92
N VAL A 122 5.16 -6.74 3.13
CA VAL A 122 3.94 -6.54 3.96
C VAL A 122 3.19 -7.84 4.31
N PHE A 123 3.88 -8.99 4.32
CA PHE A 123 3.24 -10.25 4.73
C PHE A 123 2.84 -10.20 6.21
N ASP A 124 1.60 -10.60 6.50
CA ASP A 124 1.10 -10.73 7.86
C ASP A 124 1.70 -11.97 8.57
N SER A 125 1.53 -12.05 9.90
CA SER A 125 2.11 -13.13 10.73
C SER A 125 1.69 -14.56 10.37
N GLN A 126 0.58 -14.73 9.64
CA GLN A 126 0.08 -16.03 9.18
C GLN A 126 0.45 -16.31 7.71
N ASP A 127 1.04 -15.33 7.04
CA ASP A 127 1.46 -15.40 5.67
C ASP A 127 2.92 -15.80 5.59
N GLY A 128 3.31 -16.37 4.45
CA GLY A 128 4.66 -16.89 4.32
C GLY A 128 4.91 -17.70 3.07
N LEU A 129 6.19 -17.87 2.79
CA LEU A 129 6.65 -18.80 1.78
C LEU A 129 6.53 -20.23 2.33
N LEU A 130 6.08 -21.14 1.47
CA LEU A 130 6.07 -22.56 1.76
C LEU A 130 7.43 -23.18 1.40
N PRO A 131 7.78 -24.35 1.97
CA PRO A 131 8.97 -25.08 1.57
C PRO A 131 9.00 -25.34 0.07
N ARG A 132 10.18 -25.14 -0.55
CA ARG A 132 10.37 -25.31 -1.99
C ARG A 132 10.96 -26.68 -2.30
N GLU A 133 10.45 -27.34 -3.34
CA GLU A 133 11.01 -28.58 -3.87
C GLU A 133 11.97 -28.34 -5.04
N ASP A 134 11.81 -27.23 -5.77
CA ASP A 134 12.60 -26.90 -6.95
C ASP A 134 12.89 -25.39 -7.08
N ALA A 135 13.84 -25.06 -7.96
CA ALA A 135 14.31 -23.68 -8.17
C ALA A 135 13.37 -22.85 -9.07
N GLN A 136 12.36 -23.47 -9.70
CA GLN A 136 11.44 -22.85 -10.66
C GLN A 136 10.09 -22.51 -10.05
N THR A 137 9.79 -23.02 -8.85
CA THR A 137 8.50 -22.85 -8.18
C THR A 137 8.70 -22.21 -6.81
N VAL A 138 7.83 -21.24 -6.51
CA VAL A 138 7.69 -20.63 -5.18
C VAL A 138 6.21 -20.67 -4.82
N SER A 139 5.89 -21.46 -3.80
CA SER A 139 4.54 -21.54 -3.22
C SER A 139 4.45 -20.64 -2.00
N PHE A 140 3.31 -20.01 -1.77
CA PHE A 140 3.11 -19.09 -0.65
C PHE A 140 1.66 -19.07 -0.16
N VAL A 141 1.49 -18.61 1.08
CA VAL A 141 0.22 -18.28 1.71
C VAL A 141 0.19 -16.77 1.92
N SER A 142 -0.89 -16.11 1.50
CA SER A 142 -1.08 -14.66 1.64
C SER A 142 -2.56 -14.31 1.77
N HIS A 143 -2.91 -13.51 2.77
CA HIS A 143 -4.28 -13.07 3.04
C HIS A 143 -4.33 -11.56 3.22
N THR A 144 -4.60 -10.83 2.14
CA THR A 144 -4.62 -9.36 2.18
C THR A 144 -5.95 -8.83 2.72
N LEU A 145 -5.89 -7.93 3.70
CA LEU A 145 -6.98 -6.97 4.02
C LEU A 145 -6.82 -5.69 3.17
N PRO A 146 -7.25 -4.44 3.46
CA PRO A 146 -7.24 -3.36 2.46
C PRO A 146 -5.83 -2.97 1.96
N HIS A 147 -4.79 -3.63 2.47
CA HIS A 147 -3.41 -3.44 2.12
C HIS A 147 -3.01 -4.27 0.89
N VAL A 148 -1.72 -4.26 0.62
CA VAL A 148 -1.08 -4.99 -0.46
C VAL A 148 0.01 -5.85 0.11
N ASP A 149 0.20 -7.01 -0.50
CA ASP A 149 1.32 -7.91 -0.24
C ASP A 149 2.18 -7.99 -1.50
N GLY A 150 3.37 -8.58 -1.37
CA GLY A 150 4.19 -8.82 -2.54
C GLY A 150 5.42 -9.67 -2.31
N LEU A 151 6.09 -9.97 -3.43
CA LEU A 151 7.39 -10.63 -3.46
C LEU A 151 8.35 -9.89 -4.39
N ALA A 152 9.58 -9.71 -3.91
CA ALA A 152 10.71 -9.28 -4.73
C ALA A 152 11.55 -10.50 -5.12
N LEU A 153 11.74 -10.69 -6.43
CA LEU A 153 12.37 -11.86 -7.02
C LEU A 153 13.63 -11.49 -7.80
N ASP A 154 14.65 -12.35 -7.70
CA ASP A 154 15.72 -12.46 -8.68
C ASP A 154 15.46 -13.69 -9.55
N LEU A 155 15.35 -13.49 -10.86
CA LEU A 155 15.19 -14.56 -11.84
C LEU A 155 16.44 -14.64 -12.71
N VAL A 156 16.86 -15.86 -13.05
CA VAL A 156 17.81 -16.09 -14.14
C VAL A 156 17.21 -17.11 -15.10
N ALA A 157 17.03 -16.67 -16.35
CA ALA A 157 16.29 -17.42 -17.35
C ALA A 157 16.65 -16.96 -18.77
N PRO A 158 16.37 -17.78 -19.80
CA PRO A 158 16.42 -17.32 -21.18
C PRO A 158 15.40 -16.19 -21.44
N PRO A 159 15.65 -15.28 -22.40
CA PRO A 159 14.71 -14.19 -22.71
C PRO A 159 13.31 -14.63 -23.11
N GLY A 160 13.20 -15.83 -23.69
CA GLY A 160 11.91 -16.41 -24.10
C GLY A 160 11.11 -17.08 -22.98
N ALA A 161 11.64 -17.14 -21.76
CA ALA A 161 10.96 -17.75 -20.62
C ALA A 161 9.74 -16.93 -20.17
N SER A 162 8.85 -17.58 -19.42
CA SER A 162 7.61 -17.02 -18.91
C SER A 162 7.49 -17.25 -17.41
N LEU A 163 7.12 -16.19 -16.69
CA LEU A 163 6.73 -16.24 -15.28
C LEU A 163 5.21 -16.30 -15.18
N SER A 164 4.70 -17.29 -14.46
CA SER A 164 3.28 -17.43 -14.16
C SER A 164 3.02 -17.20 -12.67
N PHE A 165 2.00 -16.40 -12.38
CA PHE A 165 1.44 -16.17 -11.05
C PHE A 165 0.04 -16.78 -11.02
N THR A 166 -0.18 -17.73 -10.12
CA THR A 166 -1.44 -18.47 -10.03
C THR A 166 -1.94 -18.43 -8.60
N THR A 167 -3.11 -17.82 -8.41
CA THR A 167 -3.83 -17.72 -7.14
C THR A 167 -5.31 -17.95 -7.40
N ALA A 168 -6.13 -18.10 -6.37
CA ALA A 168 -7.58 -18.24 -6.55
C ALA A 168 -8.22 -17.02 -7.25
N PRO A 169 -7.87 -15.75 -6.93
CA PRO A 169 -8.48 -14.59 -7.56
C PRO A 169 -7.89 -14.23 -8.93
N LEU A 170 -6.63 -14.59 -9.20
CA LEU A 170 -5.91 -14.16 -10.39
C LEU A 170 -4.93 -15.23 -10.89
N THR A 171 -4.98 -15.48 -12.20
CA THR A 171 -3.92 -16.14 -12.94
C THR A 171 -3.37 -15.18 -13.99
N ALA A 172 -2.06 -14.97 -13.98
CA ALA A 172 -1.38 -14.13 -14.96
C ALA A 172 -0.08 -14.80 -15.42
N THR A 173 0.24 -14.66 -16.70
CA THR A 173 1.51 -15.12 -17.27
C THR A 173 2.15 -13.97 -18.04
N ILE A 174 3.43 -13.73 -17.77
CA ILE A 174 4.21 -12.66 -18.39
C ILE A 174 5.47 -13.27 -19.00
N ARG A 175 5.78 -12.94 -20.25
CA ARG A 175 7.06 -13.31 -20.86
C ARG A 175 8.15 -12.37 -20.38
N LEU A 176 9.31 -12.91 -20.05
CA LEU A 176 10.41 -12.10 -19.52
C LEU A 176 10.96 -11.09 -20.55
N ALA A 177 10.89 -11.40 -21.83
CA ALA A 177 11.19 -10.45 -22.90
C ALA A 177 10.33 -9.17 -22.84
N ASP A 178 9.06 -9.28 -22.42
CA ASP A 178 8.15 -8.14 -22.36
C ASP A 178 8.51 -7.21 -21.17
N LEU A 179 9.03 -7.77 -20.08
CA LEU A 179 9.55 -7.00 -18.93
C LEU A 179 10.80 -6.20 -19.28
N ALA A 180 11.72 -6.80 -20.04
CA ALA A 180 12.96 -6.14 -20.47
C ALA A 180 12.72 -4.97 -21.44
N ALA A 181 11.61 -5.00 -22.18
CA ALA A 181 11.22 -3.92 -23.08
C ALA A 181 10.59 -2.72 -22.34
N ALA A 182 9.87 -2.97 -21.23
CA ALA A 182 9.18 -1.94 -20.46
C ALA A 182 10.11 -1.11 -19.54
N GLY A 183 11.30 -1.63 -19.22
CA GLY A 183 12.29 -0.97 -18.36
C GLY A 183 13.28 -0.04 -19.09
N ARG A 184 13.03 0.29 -20.36
CA ARG A 184 13.81 1.25 -21.16
C ARG A 184 12.98 2.48 -21.46
#